data_AF-A0A7X6YGE7-F1
#
_entry.id   AF-A0A7X6YGE7-F1
#
_cell.length_a   1.000
_cell.length_b   1.000
_cell.length_c   1.000
_cell.angle_alpha   90.00
_cell.angle_beta   90.00
_cell.angle_gamma   90.00
#
_symmetry.space_group_name_H-M   'P 1'
#
loop_
_entity.id
_entity.type
_entity.pdbx_description
1 polymer ?
#
loop_
_entity_poly.entity_id
_entity_poly.type
_entity_poly.pdbx_seq_one_letter_code
_entity_poly.pdbx_strand_id
1 'polypeptide(L)'
;MSDMFCFQCEQTAGGKGCTRMGVCGKNPEASNLQDEITAGLVTLARALDGKPACPSCEALFMDALFMTVTNVNFDPADLTAMRDRILAATATAGGAPAFAPENLFHGDTDIVSLRSTLLFGLRGMAAYAAHARVLGKTDPAVSAWFQKGMKALGDDHSVEAWLGLILEFGKVNLACMELLDAANTGAYGNPVPTQVETGHHKGPFVVITGHDLRDLKMLLEQSAGKGVNVYTHGEMLPAHAYPELKKFPQLKGNFGTAWQNQQKEFDNLPGVVLYTTNCLMPPKPSYAGNLYTTAEVGWPGVTHIAADANGHKDFSALIDHAIRLGGWQDDTQGAPLMTGFAHNAVLSVADKVVEAVKSGAVKHIFLVGGCD
;
A
#
# COMPACT_ATOMS: atom_id res chain seq x y z
N MET A 1 1.26 5.91 -32.45
CA MET A 1 0.50 5.05 -31.51
C MET A 1 0.91 5.46 -30.11
N SER A 2 0.04 5.27 -29.11
CA SER A 2 0.41 5.51 -27.70
C SER A 2 1.29 4.37 -27.24
N ASP A 3 2.39 4.64 -26.54
CA ASP A 3 3.29 3.58 -26.05
C ASP A 3 2.76 2.94 -24.76
N MET A 4 1.81 3.62 -24.09
CA MET A 4 1.08 3.18 -22.89
C MET A 4 -0.26 3.94 -22.77
N PHE A 5 -1.14 3.54 -21.85
CA PHE A 5 -2.26 4.37 -21.39
C PHE A 5 -2.54 4.15 -19.91
N CYS A 6 -2.44 5.19 -19.07
CA CYS A 6 -2.70 5.07 -17.63
C CYS A 6 -3.30 6.35 -17.05
N PHE A 7 -4.44 6.23 -16.37
CA PHE A 7 -5.22 7.33 -15.80
C PHE A 7 -5.71 7.10 -14.35
N GLN A 8 -5.06 6.17 -13.63
CA GLN A 8 -5.53 5.74 -12.31
C GLN A 8 -5.25 6.70 -11.15
N CYS A 9 -4.33 7.66 -11.31
CA CYS A 9 -3.96 8.60 -10.25
C CYS A 9 -4.37 10.03 -10.60
N GLU A 10 -4.56 10.84 -9.55
CA GLU A 10 -4.96 12.24 -9.65
C GLU A 10 -3.99 13.05 -10.54
N GLN A 11 -2.68 12.79 -10.40
CA GLN A 11 -1.62 13.47 -11.15
C GLN A 11 -1.48 13.01 -12.61
N THR A 12 -2.46 12.28 -13.17
CA THR A 12 -2.38 11.83 -14.56
C THR A 12 -2.25 13.02 -15.53
N ALA A 13 -1.51 12.82 -16.62
CA ALA A 13 -1.13 13.90 -17.52
C ALA A 13 -2.37 14.66 -18.05
N GLY A 14 -2.42 15.96 -17.76
CA GLY A 14 -3.50 16.86 -18.15
C GLY A 14 -4.88 16.51 -17.57
N GLY A 15 -4.94 15.72 -16.50
CA GLY A 15 -6.20 15.21 -15.95
C GLY A 15 -6.94 14.27 -16.91
N LYS A 16 -6.21 13.62 -17.84
CA LYS A 16 -6.79 12.76 -18.88
C LYS A 16 -6.18 11.36 -18.91
N GLY A 17 -4.85 11.27 -19.00
CA GLY A 17 -4.18 9.99 -19.20
C GLY A 17 -2.72 10.15 -19.62
N CYS A 18 -1.84 9.36 -19.03
CA CYS A 18 -0.44 9.25 -19.39
C CYS A 18 -0.28 8.34 -20.62
N THR A 19 0.27 8.86 -21.72
CA THR A 19 0.35 8.17 -23.02
C THR A 19 1.76 7.87 -23.53
N ARG A 20 2.79 8.43 -22.86
CA ARG A 20 4.21 8.27 -23.23
C ARG A 20 5.09 7.88 -22.05
N MET A 21 4.85 8.50 -20.91
CA MET A 21 5.49 8.24 -19.63
C MET A 21 4.49 8.65 -18.54
N GLY A 22 4.43 7.89 -17.45
CA GLY A 22 3.66 8.27 -16.27
C GLY A 22 4.26 9.49 -15.60
N VAL A 23 3.43 10.42 -15.12
CA VAL A 23 3.89 11.55 -14.28
C VAL A 23 4.60 11.03 -13.02
N CYS A 24 4.18 9.86 -12.52
CA CYS A 24 4.84 9.14 -11.43
C CYS A 24 6.20 8.51 -11.79
N GLY A 25 6.66 8.60 -13.04
CA GLY A 25 7.87 7.96 -13.53
C GLY A 25 7.71 6.53 -14.06
N LYS A 26 6.47 6.00 -14.10
CA LYS A 26 6.19 4.69 -14.71
C LYS A 26 6.44 4.74 -16.22
N ASN A 27 7.36 3.91 -16.71
CA ASN A 27 7.67 3.81 -18.14
C ASN A 27 6.65 2.94 -18.90
N PRO A 28 6.65 2.97 -20.24
CA PRO A 28 5.72 2.15 -21.04
C PRO A 28 5.80 0.64 -20.78
N GLU A 29 7.00 0.09 -20.61
CA GLU A 29 7.21 -1.34 -20.35
C GLU A 29 6.51 -1.78 -19.05
N ALA A 30 6.79 -1.09 -17.94
CA ALA A 30 6.14 -1.36 -16.66
C ALA A 30 4.62 -1.11 -16.73
N SER A 31 4.17 -0.09 -17.47
CA SER A 31 2.73 0.14 -17.63
C SER A 31 2.04 -1.01 -18.36
N ASN A 32 2.60 -1.46 -19.48
CA ASN A 32 2.00 -2.52 -20.29
C ASN A 32 2.04 -3.87 -19.56
N LEU A 33 3.10 -4.15 -18.80
CA LEU A 33 3.14 -5.33 -17.92
C LEU A 33 2.06 -5.29 -16.81
N GLN A 34 1.77 -4.12 -16.23
CA GLN A 34 0.67 -3.98 -15.27
C GLN A 34 -0.72 -4.20 -15.92
N ASP A 35 -0.88 -3.83 -17.19
CA ASP A 35 -2.09 -4.12 -17.96
C ASP A 35 -2.21 -5.62 -18.28
N GLU A 36 -1.10 -6.28 -18.64
CA GLU A 36 -1.01 -7.73 -18.81
C GLU A 36 -1.36 -8.50 -17.53
N ILE A 37 -0.85 -8.06 -16.37
CA ILE A 37 -1.20 -8.62 -15.06
C ILE A 37 -2.71 -8.50 -14.84
N THR A 38 -3.27 -7.30 -15.05
CA THR A 38 -4.69 -7.04 -14.81
C THR A 38 -5.57 -7.89 -15.73
N ALA A 39 -5.23 -7.99 -17.01
CA ALA A 39 -5.93 -8.84 -17.98
C ALA A 39 -5.78 -10.33 -17.66
N GLY A 40 -4.60 -10.75 -17.19
CA GLY A 40 -4.34 -12.09 -16.68
C GLY A 40 -5.26 -12.45 -15.52
N LEU A 41 -5.47 -11.52 -14.56
CA LEU A 41 -6.39 -11.73 -13.44
C LEU A 41 -7.84 -11.88 -13.88
N VAL A 42 -8.30 -11.12 -14.88
CA VAL A 42 -9.64 -11.32 -15.48
C VAL A 42 -9.77 -12.74 -16.05
N THR A 43 -8.72 -13.20 -16.74
CA THR A 43 -8.68 -14.55 -17.32
C THR A 43 -8.68 -15.64 -16.22
N LEU A 44 -7.87 -15.46 -15.18
CA LEU A 44 -7.83 -16.36 -14.02
C LEU A 44 -9.20 -16.43 -13.33
N ALA A 45 -9.86 -15.28 -13.14
CA ALA A 45 -11.17 -15.23 -12.50
C ALA A 45 -12.24 -16.01 -13.27
N ARG A 46 -12.20 -15.96 -14.61
CA ARG A 46 -13.04 -16.79 -15.48
C ARG A 46 -12.69 -18.27 -15.40
N ALA A 47 -11.41 -18.62 -15.35
CA ALA A 47 -10.95 -20.02 -15.24
C ALA A 47 -11.37 -20.67 -13.91
N LEU A 48 -11.54 -19.86 -12.86
CA LEU A 48 -12.01 -20.27 -11.54
C LEU A 48 -13.55 -20.25 -11.39
N ASP A 49 -14.28 -19.79 -12.40
CA ASP A 49 -15.75 -19.68 -12.32
C ASP A 49 -16.40 -21.07 -12.16
N GLY A 50 -17.34 -21.17 -11.21
CA GLY A 50 -17.98 -22.44 -10.84
C GLY A 50 -17.08 -23.47 -10.16
N LYS A 51 -15.85 -23.11 -9.75
CA LYS A 51 -14.91 -24.02 -9.08
C LYS A 51 -14.90 -23.82 -7.56
N PRO A 52 -14.41 -24.82 -6.78
CA PRO A 52 -14.18 -24.65 -5.35
C PRO A 52 -13.21 -23.48 -5.06
N ALA A 53 -13.30 -22.95 -3.84
CA ALA A 53 -12.40 -21.88 -3.38
C ALA A 53 -10.93 -22.27 -3.56
N CYS A 54 -10.12 -21.31 -4.00
CA CYS A 54 -8.70 -21.45 -4.23
C CYS A 54 -7.93 -20.44 -3.37
N PRO A 55 -7.55 -20.78 -2.12
CA PRO A 55 -6.87 -19.83 -1.22
C PRO A 55 -5.57 -19.24 -1.77
N SER A 56 -4.80 -20.03 -2.54
CA SER A 56 -3.60 -19.54 -3.22
C SER A 56 -3.92 -18.54 -4.33
N CYS A 57 -5.05 -18.71 -5.03
CA CYS A 57 -5.53 -17.77 -6.04
C CYS A 57 -6.06 -16.49 -5.39
N GLU A 58 -6.76 -16.59 -4.25
CA GLU A 58 -7.24 -15.44 -3.47
C GLU A 58 -6.07 -14.53 -3.06
N ALA A 59 -5.00 -15.11 -2.52
CA ALA A 59 -3.77 -14.38 -2.22
C ALA A 59 -3.16 -13.75 -3.47
N LEU A 60 -3.11 -14.50 -4.58
CA LEU A 60 -2.55 -14.00 -5.84
C LEU A 60 -3.32 -12.80 -6.40
N PHE A 61 -4.66 -12.77 -6.29
CA PHE A 61 -5.45 -11.60 -6.67
C PHE A 61 -5.07 -10.37 -5.85
N MET A 62 -4.96 -10.51 -4.53
CA MET A 62 -4.60 -9.40 -3.64
C MET A 62 -3.21 -8.86 -3.98
N ASP A 63 -2.22 -9.75 -4.10
CA ASP A 63 -0.83 -9.38 -4.34
C ASP A 63 -0.65 -8.70 -5.70
N ALA A 64 -1.23 -9.29 -6.76
CA ALA A 64 -1.15 -8.73 -8.10
C ALA A 64 -1.89 -7.39 -8.24
N LEU A 65 -3.07 -7.24 -7.62
CA LEU A 65 -3.79 -5.97 -7.63
C LEU A 65 -3.03 -4.89 -6.87
N PHE A 66 -2.48 -5.22 -5.70
CA PHE A 66 -1.69 -4.28 -4.91
C PHE A 66 -0.40 -3.86 -5.66
N MET A 67 0.31 -4.80 -6.28
CA MET A 67 1.49 -4.53 -7.11
C MET A 67 1.23 -3.48 -8.21
N THR A 68 -0.01 -3.37 -8.70
CA THR A 68 -0.42 -2.43 -9.76
C THR A 68 -0.95 -1.08 -9.25
N VAL A 69 -0.98 -0.85 -7.93
CA VAL A 69 -1.28 0.46 -7.34
C VAL A 69 -0.17 1.46 -7.71
N THR A 70 -0.54 2.74 -7.83
CA THR A 70 0.39 3.83 -8.13
C THR A 70 1.54 3.84 -7.11
N ASN A 71 2.77 3.92 -7.62
CA ASN A 71 3.99 3.99 -6.82
C ASN A 71 4.29 2.73 -5.97
N VAL A 72 3.78 1.55 -6.33
CA VAL A 72 4.16 0.27 -5.71
C VAL A 72 5.33 -0.38 -6.43
N ASN A 73 5.13 -0.88 -7.66
CA ASN A 73 6.17 -1.62 -8.38
C ASN A 73 6.44 -1.07 -9.78
N PHE A 74 7.72 -0.83 -10.06
CA PHE A 74 8.25 -0.33 -11.33
C PHE A 74 9.25 -1.30 -11.97
N ASP A 75 9.52 -2.45 -11.35
CA ASP A 75 10.53 -3.41 -11.82
C ASP A 75 9.93 -4.37 -12.86
N PRO A 76 10.37 -4.33 -14.13
CA PRO A 76 9.86 -5.23 -15.16
C PRO A 76 10.07 -6.72 -14.85
N ALA A 77 11.10 -7.08 -14.07
CA ALA A 77 11.35 -8.46 -13.69
C ALA A 77 10.30 -8.96 -12.70
N ASP A 78 9.97 -8.16 -11.68
CA ASP A 78 8.92 -8.48 -10.70
C ASP A 78 7.55 -8.59 -11.38
N LEU A 79 7.22 -7.62 -12.24
CA LEU A 79 5.96 -7.58 -12.97
C LEU A 79 5.82 -8.79 -13.92
N THR A 80 6.90 -9.15 -14.61
CA THR A 80 6.97 -10.36 -15.45
C THR A 80 6.73 -11.62 -14.61
N ALA A 81 7.40 -11.75 -13.46
CA ALA A 81 7.22 -12.90 -12.58
C ALA A 81 5.78 -13.00 -12.05
N MET A 82 5.15 -11.88 -11.72
CA MET A 82 3.75 -11.84 -11.29
C MET A 82 2.80 -12.30 -12.41
N ARG A 83 2.97 -11.78 -13.64
CA ARG A 83 2.20 -12.21 -14.81
C ARG A 83 2.33 -13.72 -15.02
N ASP A 84 3.55 -14.24 -14.99
CA ASP A 84 3.83 -15.65 -15.26
C ASP A 84 3.20 -16.57 -14.19
N ARG A 85 3.20 -16.13 -12.91
CA ARG A 85 2.45 -16.81 -11.82
C ARG A 85 0.94 -16.86 -12.11
N ILE A 86 0.35 -15.78 -12.60
CA ILE A 86 -1.07 -15.72 -12.97
C ILE A 86 -1.38 -16.66 -14.14
N LEU A 87 -0.52 -16.72 -15.15
CA LEU A 87 -0.67 -17.63 -16.28
C LEU A 87 -0.59 -19.09 -15.82
N ALA A 88 0.37 -19.43 -14.95
CA ALA A 88 0.50 -20.77 -14.38
C ALA A 88 -0.73 -21.17 -13.52
N ALA A 89 -1.24 -20.23 -12.70
CA ALA A 89 -2.46 -20.45 -11.93
C ALA A 89 -3.68 -20.68 -12.84
N THR A 90 -3.78 -19.91 -13.93
CA THR A 90 -4.86 -20.04 -14.93
C THR A 90 -4.81 -21.41 -15.63
N ALA A 91 -3.62 -21.87 -16.03
CA ALA A 91 -3.43 -23.20 -16.62
C ALA A 91 -3.79 -24.32 -15.63
N THR A 92 -3.38 -24.19 -14.36
CA THR A 92 -3.74 -25.12 -13.28
C THR A 92 -5.25 -25.17 -13.06
N ALA A 93 -5.90 -24.01 -13.17
CA ALA A 93 -7.35 -23.88 -13.16
C ALA A 93 -7.99 -24.30 -14.49
N GLY A 94 -7.34 -25.07 -15.38
CA GLY A 94 -7.95 -25.60 -16.61
C GLY A 94 -8.18 -24.59 -17.74
N GLY A 95 -7.71 -23.34 -17.59
CA GLY A 95 -7.76 -22.30 -18.61
C GLY A 95 -9.12 -21.61 -18.78
N ALA A 96 -9.09 -20.48 -19.49
CA ALA A 96 -10.25 -19.73 -19.98
C ALA A 96 -9.83 -18.90 -21.20
N PRO A 97 -10.79 -18.42 -22.04
CA PRO A 97 -10.48 -17.46 -23.09
C PRO A 97 -9.77 -16.23 -22.53
N ALA A 98 -8.60 -15.92 -23.09
CA ALA A 98 -7.77 -14.81 -22.64
C ALA A 98 -8.51 -13.48 -22.78
N PHE A 99 -8.47 -12.67 -21.72
CA PHE A 99 -8.85 -11.27 -21.80
C PHE A 99 -7.66 -10.47 -22.34
N ALA A 100 -7.89 -9.68 -23.39
CA ALA A 100 -6.84 -8.89 -24.03
C ALA A 100 -6.61 -7.57 -23.24
N PRO A 101 -5.36 -7.17 -22.93
CA PRO A 101 -5.07 -5.95 -22.18
C PRO A 101 -5.69 -4.68 -22.79
N GLU A 102 -5.79 -4.61 -24.11
CA GLU A 102 -6.35 -3.47 -24.85
C GLU A 102 -7.83 -3.23 -24.49
N ASN A 103 -8.53 -4.27 -24.04
CA ASN A 103 -9.95 -4.18 -23.67
C ASN A 103 -10.18 -3.57 -22.28
N LEU A 104 -9.13 -3.34 -21.48
CA LEU A 104 -9.29 -2.72 -20.15
C LEU A 104 -9.88 -1.31 -20.26
N PHE A 105 -9.32 -0.50 -21.16
CA PHE A 105 -9.59 0.93 -21.27
C PHE A 105 -10.10 1.37 -22.64
N HIS A 106 -10.59 0.43 -23.46
CA HIS A 106 -11.19 0.69 -24.76
C HIS A 106 -12.68 0.34 -24.77
N GLY A 107 -13.46 1.09 -25.55
CA GLY A 107 -14.90 0.90 -25.71
C GLY A 107 -15.70 2.17 -25.43
N ASP A 108 -16.98 1.98 -25.15
CA ASP A 108 -17.88 3.05 -24.73
C ASP A 108 -17.36 3.78 -23.48
N THR A 109 -17.40 5.11 -23.48
CA THR A 109 -16.76 5.93 -22.45
C THR A 109 -17.39 5.74 -21.07
N ASP A 110 -18.70 5.53 -21.00
CA ASP A 110 -19.40 5.35 -19.72
C ASP A 110 -19.05 3.96 -19.15
N ILE A 111 -19.00 2.94 -20.00
CA ILE A 111 -18.58 1.59 -19.61
C ILE A 111 -17.12 1.56 -19.13
N VAL A 112 -16.21 2.23 -19.85
CA VAL A 112 -14.80 2.34 -19.43
C VAL A 112 -14.69 3.07 -18.09
N SER A 113 -15.47 4.14 -17.87
CA SER A 113 -15.49 4.86 -16.59
C SER A 113 -15.95 3.97 -15.43
N LEU A 114 -17.05 3.23 -15.61
CA LEU A 114 -17.61 2.33 -14.58
C LEU A 114 -16.67 1.15 -14.28
N ARG A 115 -16.15 0.49 -15.33
CA ARG A 115 -15.17 -0.60 -15.19
C ARG A 115 -13.92 -0.13 -14.44
N SER A 116 -13.40 1.05 -14.80
CA SER A 116 -12.20 1.61 -14.18
C SER A 116 -12.44 2.00 -12.72
N THR A 117 -13.62 2.51 -12.39
CA THR A 117 -14.03 2.79 -11.00
C THR A 117 -13.96 1.53 -10.14
N LEU A 118 -14.50 0.40 -10.64
CA LEU A 118 -14.40 -0.87 -9.93
C LEU A 118 -12.96 -1.38 -9.84
N LEU A 119 -12.21 -1.38 -10.96
CA LEU A 119 -10.82 -1.85 -11.00
C LEU A 119 -9.93 -1.10 -10.02
N PHE A 120 -10.00 0.24 -9.99
CA PHE A 120 -9.17 1.05 -9.10
C PHE A 120 -9.59 0.89 -7.64
N GLY A 121 -10.88 0.71 -7.38
CA GLY A 121 -11.38 0.30 -6.07
C GLY A 121 -10.79 -1.03 -5.62
N LEU A 122 -10.82 -2.06 -6.49
CA LEU A 122 -10.27 -3.39 -6.20
C LEU A 122 -8.77 -3.33 -5.87
N ARG A 123 -8.00 -2.49 -6.56
CA ARG A 123 -6.58 -2.24 -6.25
C ARG A 123 -6.39 -1.67 -4.83
N GLY A 124 -7.23 -0.72 -4.44
CA GLY A 124 -7.21 -0.18 -3.06
C GLY A 124 -7.61 -1.20 -2.01
N MET A 125 -8.70 -1.94 -2.24
CA MET A 125 -9.15 -3.00 -1.33
C MET A 125 -8.10 -4.11 -1.18
N ALA A 126 -7.38 -4.44 -2.25
CA ALA A 126 -6.31 -5.43 -2.23
C ALA A 126 -5.16 -5.05 -1.29
N ALA A 127 -4.79 -3.76 -1.24
CA ALA A 127 -3.79 -3.28 -0.29
C ALA A 127 -4.26 -3.48 1.16
N TYR A 128 -5.51 -3.13 1.49
CA TYR A 128 -6.04 -3.34 2.83
C TYR A 128 -6.12 -4.82 3.21
N ALA A 129 -6.62 -5.66 2.29
CA ALA A 129 -6.73 -7.09 2.50
C ALA A 129 -5.34 -7.75 2.67
N ALA A 130 -4.34 -7.32 1.92
CA ALA A 130 -2.97 -7.81 2.06
C ALA A 130 -2.42 -7.52 3.47
N HIS A 131 -2.62 -6.30 3.99
CA HIS A 131 -2.18 -5.95 5.35
C HIS A 131 -2.92 -6.72 6.44
N ALA A 132 -4.22 -6.98 6.28
CA ALA A 132 -4.95 -7.84 7.20
C ALA A 132 -4.42 -9.28 7.15
N ARG A 133 -4.15 -9.79 5.94
CA ARG A 133 -3.67 -11.16 5.69
C ARG A 133 -2.30 -11.40 6.29
N VAL A 134 -1.36 -10.44 6.20
CA VAL A 134 -0.06 -10.59 6.86
C VAL A 134 -0.18 -10.63 8.38
N LEU A 135 -1.27 -10.15 8.97
CA LEU A 135 -1.56 -10.32 10.40
C LEU A 135 -2.41 -11.57 10.71
N GLY A 136 -2.58 -12.46 9.73
CA GLY A 136 -3.34 -13.69 9.86
C GLY A 136 -4.86 -13.48 9.90
N LYS A 137 -5.35 -12.35 9.39
CA LYS A 137 -6.79 -12.04 9.29
C LYS A 137 -7.24 -12.05 7.85
N THR A 138 -8.25 -12.86 7.55
CA THR A 138 -8.92 -12.92 6.24
C THR A 138 -10.43 -12.97 6.46
N ASP A 139 -11.19 -12.57 5.45
CA ASP A 139 -12.63 -12.69 5.42
C ASP A 139 -13.06 -13.33 4.08
N PRO A 140 -13.82 -14.45 4.10
CA PRO A 140 -14.22 -15.14 2.87
C PRO A 140 -15.02 -14.29 1.89
N ALA A 141 -15.84 -13.35 2.37
CA ALA A 141 -16.61 -12.46 1.50
C ALA A 141 -15.70 -11.44 0.81
N VAL A 142 -14.71 -10.89 1.53
CA VAL A 142 -13.68 -10.02 0.97
C VAL A 142 -12.83 -10.78 -0.06
N SER A 143 -12.31 -11.97 0.30
CA SER A 143 -11.48 -12.80 -0.59
C SER A 143 -12.22 -13.17 -1.88
N ALA A 144 -13.47 -13.64 -1.76
CA ALA A 144 -14.27 -14.05 -2.91
C ALA A 144 -14.60 -12.88 -3.85
N TRP A 145 -14.68 -11.65 -3.33
CA TRP A 145 -15.01 -10.50 -4.15
C TRP A 145 -13.90 -10.19 -5.15
N PHE A 146 -12.62 -10.39 -4.84
CA PHE A 146 -11.57 -10.16 -5.83
C PHE A 146 -11.78 -10.98 -7.11
N GLN A 147 -12.12 -12.27 -6.97
CA GLN A 147 -12.47 -13.10 -8.13
C GLN A 147 -13.74 -12.58 -8.83
N LYS A 148 -14.82 -12.31 -8.08
CA LYS A 148 -16.08 -11.79 -8.64
C LYS A 148 -15.86 -10.51 -9.45
N GLY A 149 -15.08 -9.59 -8.89
CA GLY A 149 -14.76 -8.30 -9.49
C GLY A 149 -13.93 -8.42 -10.74
N MET A 150 -12.83 -9.17 -10.67
CA MET A 150 -11.98 -9.38 -11.83
C MET A 150 -12.73 -10.11 -12.95
N LYS A 151 -13.62 -11.05 -12.64
CA LYS A 151 -14.52 -11.64 -13.65
C LYS A 151 -15.45 -10.59 -14.25
N ALA A 152 -16.09 -9.78 -13.41
CA ALA A 152 -17.03 -8.75 -13.85
C ALA A 152 -16.39 -7.73 -14.81
N LEU A 153 -15.11 -7.37 -14.62
CA LEU A 153 -14.37 -6.49 -15.54
C LEU A 153 -14.34 -7.02 -16.98
N GLY A 154 -14.34 -8.33 -17.16
CA GLY A 154 -14.33 -8.96 -18.47
C GLY A 154 -15.70 -9.13 -19.11
N ASP A 155 -16.78 -9.07 -18.34
CA ASP A 155 -18.13 -9.36 -18.81
C ASP A 155 -18.84 -8.08 -19.29
N ASP A 156 -19.84 -8.24 -20.15
CA ASP A 156 -20.68 -7.14 -20.60
C ASP A 156 -21.79 -6.87 -19.58
N HIS A 157 -21.96 -5.60 -19.20
CA HIS A 157 -22.99 -5.17 -18.26
C HIS A 157 -23.68 -3.92 -18.79
N SER A 158 -24.97 -3.78 -18.47
CA SER A 158 -25.64 -2.48 -18.59
C SER A 158 -25.07 -1.49 -17.58
N VAL A 159 -25.27 -0.19 -17.80
CA VAL A 159 -24.90 0.86 -16.85
C VAL A 159 -25.51 0.61 -15.47
N GLU A 160 -26.78 0.19 -15.40
CA GLU A 160 -27.46 -0.13 -14.14
C GLU A 160 -26.79 -1.30 -13.39
N ALA A 161 -26.43 -2.36 -14.12
CA ALA A 161 -25.72 -3.50 -13.54
C ALA A 161 -24.32 -3.11 -13.01
N TRP A 162 -23.59 -2.25 -13.74
CA TRP A 162 -22.33 -1.69 -13.28
C TRP A 162 -22.47 -0.90 -11.98
N LEU A 163 -23.46 -0.01 -11.89
CA LEU A 163 -23.72 0.77 -10.68
C LEU A 163 -24.06 -0.15 -9.51
N GLY A 164 -24.84 -1.21 -9.74
CA GLY A 164 -25.12 -2.24 -8.75
C GLY A 164 -23.85 -2.93 -8.23
N LEU A 165 -22.95 -3.35 -9.14
CA LEU A 165 -21.67 -3.96 -8.78
C LEU A 165 -20.77 -3.02 -7.96
N ILE A 166 -20.69 -1.75 -8.34
CA ILE A 166 -19.87 -0.75 -7.64
C ILE A 166 -20.41 -0.47 -6.23
N LEU A 167 -21.73 -0.35 -6.07
CA LEU A 167 -22.35 -0.17 -4.75
C LEU A 167 -22.19 -1.41 -3.86
N GLU A 168 -22.25 -2.61 -4.44
CA GLU A 168 -21.96 -3.84 -3.73
C GLU A 168 -20.49 -3.89 -3.29
N PHE A 169 -19.56 -3.61 -4.21
CA PHE A 169 -18.14 -3.52 -3.93
C PHE A 169 -17.85 -2.52 -2.81
N GLY A 170 -18.51 -1.36 -2.78
CA GLY A 170 -18.34 -0.37 -1.71
C GLY A 170 -18.63 -0.92 -0.31
N LYS A 171 -19.65 -1.79 -0.18
CA LYS A 171 -19.97 -2.46 1.10
C LYS A 171 -18.88 -3.46 1.50
N VAL A 172 -18.33 -4.20 0.54
CA VAL A 172 -17.28 -5.18 0.80
C VAL A 172 -15.95 -4.50 1.10
N ASN A 173 -15.65 -3.38 0.44
CA ASN A 173 -14.50 -2.56 0.76
C ASN A 173 -14.57 -1.99 2.20
N LEU A 174 -15.76 -1.57 2.65
CA LEU A 174 -15.97 -1.17 4.05
C LEU A 174 -15.68 -2.33 5.02
N ALA A 175 -16.20 -3.54 4.73
CA ALA A 175 -15.90 -4.72 5.53
C ALA A 175 -14.40 -5.08 5.52
N CYS A 176 -13.70 -4.85 4.41
CA CYS A 176 -12.25 -5.03 4.33
C CYS A 176 -11.49 -4.02 5.22
N MET A 177 -11.93 -2.76 5.28
CA MET A 177 -11.37 -1.77 6.20
C MET A 177 -11.62 -2.14 7.67
N GLU A 178 -12.82 -2.65 8.00
CA GLU A 178 -13.12 -3.19 9.34
C GLU A 178 -12.23 -4.38 9.70
N LEU A 179 -11.97 -5.28 8.74
CA LEU A 179 -11.06 -6.41 8.91
C LEU A 179 -9.62 -5.94 9.21
N LEU A 180 -9.12 -4.94 8.47
CA LEU A 180 -7.79 -4.38 8.70
C LEU A 180 -7.69 -3.64 10.04
N ASP A 181 -8.73 -2.87 10.41
CA ASP A 181 -8.80 -2.21 11.72
C ASP A 181 -8.71 -3.24 12.86
N ALA A 182 -9.51 -4.31 12.80
CA ALA A 182 -9.48 -5.39 13.78
C ALA A 182 -8.13 -6.13 13.80
N ALA A 183 -7.49 -6.31 12.65
CA ALA A 183 -6.17 -6.92 12.54
C ALA A 183 -5.10 -6.09 13.26
N ASN A 184 -5.03 -4.79 12.96
CA ASN A 184 -4.05 -3.88 13.54
C ASN A 184 -4.29 -3.65 15.03
N THR A 185 -5.53 -3.30 15.42
CA THR A 185 -5.86 -3.03 16.83
C THR A 185 -5.74 -4.29 17.69
N GLY A 186 -6.08 -5.46 17.15
CA GLY A 186 -5.90 -6.74 17.82
C GLY A 186 -4.44 -7.14 17.99
N ALA A 187 -3.57 -6.82 17.03
CA ALA A 187 -2.14 -7.13 17.09
C ALA A 187 -1.34 -6.13 17.94
N TYR A 188 -1.68 -4.84 17.89
CA TYR A 188 -0.84 -3.76 18.40
C TYR A 188 -1.49 -2.86 19.46
N GLY A 189 -2.75 -3.15 19.81
CA GLY A 189 -3.57 -2.35 20.72
C GLY A 189 -4.33 -1.22 20.01
N ASN A 190 -5.33 -0.65 20.67
CA ASN A 190 -6.05 0.51 20.14
C ASN A 190 -5.12 1.75 20.11
N PRO A 191 -5.09 2.52 19.00
CA PRO A 191 -4.36 3.77 18.96
C PRO A 191 -4.77 4.72 20.09
N VAL A 192 -3.79 5.33 20.75
CA VAL A 192 -4.00 6.35 21.79
C VAL A 192 -3.41 7.69 21.37
N PRO A 193 -4.05 8.84 21.70
CA PRO A 193 -3.52 10.16 21.42
C PRO A 193 -2.06 10.28 21.86
N THR A 194 -1.18 10.50 20.88
CA THR A 194 0.27 10.43 21.06
C THR A 194 0.93 11.60 20.37
N GLN A 195 1.76 12.31 21.13
CA GLN A 195 2.71 13.27 20.60
C GLN A 195 3.90 12.52 19.99
N VAL A 196 4.26 12.89 18.77
CA VAL A 196 5.35 12.26 18.00
C VAL A 196 6.46 13.29 17.81
N GLU A 197 7.68 12.91 18.17
CA GLU A 197 8.84 13.74 17.94
C GLU A 197 9.10 13.89 16.43
N THR A 198 9.44 15.12 16.04
CA THR A 198 10.04 15.42 14.75
C THR A 198 11.43 16.03 15.02
N GLY A 199 12.36 15.85 14.09
CA GLY A 199 13.78 16.08 14.33
C GLY A 199 14.56 14.77 14.20
N HIS A 200 15.83 14.79 14.61
CA HIS A 200 16.66 13.60 14.58
C HIS A 200 17.54 13.46 15.82
N HIS A 201 17.90 12.21 16.08
CA HIS A 201 18.82 11.78 17.12
C HIS A 201 20.11 11.30 16.45
N LYS A 202 21.24 11.62 17.08
CA LYS A 202 22.58 11.21 16.68
C LYS A 202 22.67 9.68 16.55
N GLY A 203 23.42 9.25 15.55
CA GLY A 203 23.76 7.84 15.31
C GLY A 203 23.00 7.20 14.15
N PRO A 204 23.31 5.91 13.88
CA PRO A 204 22.72 5.15 12.78
C PRO A 204 21.20 5.12 12.81
N PHE A 205 20.56 5.13 11.64
CA PHE A 205 19.11 5.06 11.58
C PHE A 205 18.56 4.40 10.31
N VAL A 206 17.33 3.90 10.45
CA VAL A 206 16.47 3.42 9.37
C VAL A 206 15.21 4.27 9.36
N VAL A 207 14.81 4.73 8.17
CA VAL A 207 13.48 5.31 7.92
C VAL A 207 12.61 4.23 7.31
N ILE A 208 11.46 3.94 7.92
CA ILE A 208 10.46 3.02 7.36
C ILE A 208 9.26 3.82 6.85
N THR A 209 8.88 3.55 5.61
CA THR A 209 7.80 4.24 4.89
C THR A 209 6.79 3.24 4.32
N GLY A 210 5.58 3.72 4.01
CA GLY A 210 4.45 2.89 3.60
C GLY A 210 3.45 2.68 4.73
N HIS A 211 2.90 1.47 4.86
CA HIS A 211 1.79 1.21 5.79
C HIS A 211 1.95 -0.06 6.65
N ASP A 212 2.93 -0.92 6.37
CA ASP A 212 2.95 -2.26 6.99
C ASP A 212 3.50 -2.24 8.43
N LEU A 213 2.60 -2.40 9.40
CA LEU A 213 2.95 -2.43 10.82
C LEU A 213 3.66 -3.73 11.25
N ARG A 214 3.50 -4.83 10.51
CA ARG A 214 4.21 -6.09 10.79
C ARG A 214 5.68 -5.97 10.44
N ASP A 215 6.00 -5.32 9.34
CA ASP A 215 7.37 -4.99 8.95
C ASP A 215 8.03 -4.06 9.98
N LEU A 216 7.33 -3.02 10.44
CA LEU A 216 7.82 -2.19 11.54
C LEU A 216 8.09 -3.02 12.80
N LYS A 217 7.16 -3.90 13.20
CA LYS A 217 7.33 -4.75 14.37
C LYS A 217 8.58 -5.62 14.26
N MET A 218 8.77 -6.28 13.12
CA MET A 218 9.95 -7.13 12.85
C MET A 218 11.24 -6.31 12.81
N LEU A 219 11.23 -5.11 12.22
CA LEU A 219 12.38 -4.20 12.21
C LEU A 219 12.74 -3.75 13.64
N LEU A 220 11.76 -3.40 14.45
CA LEU A 220 11.97 -3.00 15.85
C LEU A 220 12.56 -4.16 16.66
N GLU A 221 12.03 -5.37 16.52
CA GLU A 221 12.60 -6.56 17.20
C GLU A 221 14.04 -6.82 16.79
N GLN A 222 14.35 -6.76 15.50
CA GLN A 222 15.68 -7.09 14.97
C GLN A 222 16.73 -5.98 15.19
N SER A 223 16.30 -4.73 15.40
CA SER A 223 17.17 -3.58 15.70
C SER A 223 17.39 -3.34 17.20
N ALA A 224 16.63 -4.01 18.06
CA ALA A 224 16.73 -3.85 19.51
C ALA A 224 18.16 -4.13 20.01
N GLY A 225 18.72 -3.19 20.78
CA GLY A 225 20.06 -3.31 21.35
C GLY A 225 21.23 -3.10 20.37
N LYS A 226 20.98 -2.78 19.09
CA LYS A 226 22.02 -2.58 18.07
C LYS A 226 22.48 -1.12 17.91
N GLY A 227 21.90 -0.19 18.66
CA GLY A 227 22.23 1.24 18.56
C GLY A 227 21.75 1.90 17.26
N VAL A 228 20.72 1.34 16.61
CA VAL A 228 20.10 1.90 15.40
C VAL A 228 18.75 2.50 15.75
N ASN A 229 18.57 3.77 15.43
CA ASN A 229 17.29 4.47 15.56
C ASN A 229 16.34 4.09 14.41
N VAL A 230 15.04 4.06 14.68
CA VAL A 230 13.99 3.79 13.68
C VAL A 230 13.06 5.01 13.63
N TYR A 231 12.85 5.54 12.43
CA TYR A 231 11.94 6.65 12.16
C TYR A 231 10.85 6.19 11.21
N THR A 232 9.61 6.61 11.46
CA THR A 232 8.51 6.47 10.50
C THR A 232 8.59 7.60 9.46
N HIS A 233 8.00 7.41 8.29
CA HIS A 233 7.82 8.44 7.27
C HIS A 233 6.46 8.29 6.59
N GLY A 234 5.85 9.41 6.19
CA GLY A 234 4.53 9.44 5.56
C GLY A 234 3.47 8.67 6.35
N GLU A 235 2.88 7.68 5.71
CA GLU A 235 1.75 6.90 6.21
C GLU A 235 2.12 5.96 7.38
N MET A 236 3.41 5.83 7.74
CA MET A 236 3.84 5.12 8.94
C MET A 236 3.70 5.94 10.23
N LEU A 237 3.41 7.25 10.14
CA LEU A 237 3.22 8.13 11.31
C LEU A 237 2.24 7.57 12.38
N PRO A 238 1.08 6.99 12.02
CA PRO A 238 0.13 6.44 13.00
C PRO A 238 0.68 5.28 13.84
N ALA A 239 1.78 4.63 13.43
CA ALA A 239 2.40 3.54 14.18
C ALA A 239 2.77 3.94 15.62
N HIS A 240 3.11 5.21 15.84
CA HIS A 240 3.45 5.75 17.16
C HIS A 240 2.28 5.73 18.16
N ALA A 241 1.03 5.68 17.69
CA ALA A 241 -0.13 5.62 18.57
C ALA A 241 -0.44 4.22 19.08
N TYR A 242 0.13 3.18 18.49
CA TYR A 242 -0.11 1.79 18.89
C TYR A 242 0.75 1.40 20.10
N PRO A 243 0.15 1.03 21.26
CA PRO A 243 0.90 0.75 22.48
C PRO A 243 2.01 -0.31 22.34
N GLU A 244 1.76 -1.39 21.58
CA GLU A 244 2.72 -2.48 21.41
C GLU A 244 3.93 -2.12 20.54
N LEU A 245 3.81 -1.09 19.70
CA LEU A 245 4.89 -0.58 18.86
C LEU A 245 5.65 0.55 19.56
N LYS A 246 4.93 1.44 20.27
CA LYS A 246 5.50 2.59 20.97
C LYS A 246 6.45 2.21 22.11
N LYS A 247 6.32 1.01 22.68
CA LYS A 247 7.18 0.54 23.78
C LYS A 247 8.65 0.34 23.38
N PHE A 248 8.97 0.32 22.09
CA PHE A 248 10.35 0.16 21.59
C PHE A 248 11.12 1.49 21.64
N PRO A 249 12.17 1.63 22.48
CA PRO A 249 12.84 2.91 22.71
C PRO A 249 13.64 3.44 21.50
N GLN A 250 13.91 2.57 20.52
CA GLN A 250 14.55 2.94 19.27
C GLN A 250 13.56 3.47 18.22
N LEU A 251 12.24 3.34 18.41
CA LEU A 251 11.27 4.06 17.60
C LEU A 251 11.28 5.53 18.04
N LYS A 252 12.02 6.39 17.32
CA LYS A 252 12.37 7.74 17.78
C LYS A 252 11.34 8.81 17.43
N GLY A 253 10.80 8.77 16.21
CA GLY A 253 9.92 9.83 15.74
C GLY A 253 9.49 9.63 14.31
N ASN A 254 8.95 10.70 13.71
CA ASN A 254 8.59 10.74 12.30
C ASN A 254 9.54 11.66 11.54
N PHE A 255 10.16 11.13 10.49
CA PHE A 255 11.02 11.86 9.59
C PHE A 255 10.20 12.37 8.38
N GLY A 256 10.43 13.63 8.02
CA GLY A 256 9.85 14.20 6.81
C GLY A 256 8.34 14.44 6.89
N THR A 257 7.73 14.50 5.71
CA THR A 257 6.32 14.85 5.52
C THR A 257 5.61 13.79 4.68
N ALA A 258 4.74 14.19 3.75
CA ALA A 258 4.05 13.30 2.84
C ALA A 258 4.97 12.83 1.70
N TRP A 259 4.57 11.74 1.07
CA TRP A 259 5.38 10.93 0.14
C TRP A 259 5.98 11.71 -1.04
N GLN A 260 5.29 12.73 -1.54
CA GLN A 260 5.70 13.51 -2.70
C GLN A 260 6.94 14.38 -2.43
N ASN A 261 7.27 14.64 -1.16
CA ASN A 261 8.47 15.40 -0.76
C ASN A 261 9.73 14.52 -0.62
N GLN A 262 9.58 13.20 -0.70
CA GLN A 262 10.66 12.26 -0.36
C GLN A 262 11.93 12.41 -1.22
N GLN A 263 11.82 12.83 -2.48
CA GLN A 263 13.00 13.06 -3.32
C GLN A 263 13.89 14.20 -2.79
N LYS A 264 13.29 15.17 -2.09
CA LYS A 264 14.02 16.25 -1.43
C LYS A 264 14.46 15.82 -0.04
N GLU A 265 13.60 15.14 0.71
CA GLU A 265 13.87 14.73 2.08
C GLU A 265 14.94 13.63 2.18
N PHE A 266 14.99 12.71 1.21
CA PHE A 266 15.98 11.63 1.16
C PHE A 266 17.29 12.02 0.47
N ASP A 267 17.39 13.22 -0.10
CA ASP A 267 18.58 13.64 -0.82
C ASP A 267 19.81 13.71 0.09
N ASN A 268 20.82 12.88 -0.18
CA ASN A 268 22.01 12.70 0.66
C ASN A 268 21.71 12.26 2.11
N LEU A 269 20.60 11.56 2.33
CA LEU A 269 20.25 11.03 3.65
C LEU A 269 21.32 10.05 4.15
N PRO A 270 21.95 10.28 5.32
CA PRO A 270 23.02 9.43 5.84
C PRO A 270 22.47 8.16 6.55
N GLY A 271 21.38 7.61 6.04
CA GLY A 271 20.68 6.46 6.60
C GLY A 271 20.01 5.62 5.52
N VAL A 272 19.34 4.55 5.96
CA VAL A 272 18.68 3.60 5.07
C VAL A 272 17.17 3.84 5.07
N VAL A 273 16.51 3.64 3.92
CA VAL A 273 15.05 3.73 3.81
C VAL A 273 14.45 2.38 3.40
N LEU A 274 13.48 1.90 4.17
CA LEU A 274 12.69 0.69 3.89
C LEU A 274 11.29 1.06 3.40
N TYR A 275 10.95 0.68 2.17
CA TYR A 275 9.60 0.79 1.64
C TYR A 275 8.82 -0.51 1.88
N THR A 276 7.77 -0.42 2.68
CA THR A 276 6.83 -1.52 2.93
C THR A 276 5.70 -1.57 1.90
N THR A 277 5.34 -0.41 1.34
CA THR A 277 4.27 -0.21 0.34
C THR A 277 4.60 0.99 -0.55
N ASN A 278 3.65 1.44 -1.37
CA ASN A 278 3.67 2.78 -1.97
C ASN A 278 3.81 3.88 -0.88
N CYS A 279 4.31 5.08 -1.20
CA CYS A 279 4.57 5.62 -2.55
C CYS A 279 6.05 5.79 -2.84
N LEU A 280 6.66 4.83 -3.54
CA LEU A 280 8.03 4.95 -4.04
C LEU A 280 8.05 5.84 -5.30
N MET A 281 8.75 6.97 -5.24
CA MET A 281 9.05 7.82 -6.40
C MET A 281 10.39 7.42 -7.02
N PRO A 282 10.66 7.81 -8.28
CA PRO A 282 11.95 7.58 -8.91
C PRO A 282 13.13 7.99 -8.00
N PRO A 283 13.95 7.03 -7.53
CA PRO A 283 15.05 7.34 -6.62
C PRO A 283 16.10 8.22 -7.27
N LYS A 284 16.65 9.18 -6.51
CA LYS A 284 17.82 9.94 -6.97
C LYS A 284 19.11 9.13 -6.78
N PRO A 285 20.15 9.35 -7.60
CA PRO A 285 21.45 8.69 -7.42
C PRO A 285 22.07 8.88 -6.03
N SER A 286 21.79 9.99 -5.35
CA SER A 286 22.35 10.30 -4.02
C SER A 286 21.91 9.36 -2.90
N TYR A 287 20.77 8.67 -3.04
CA TYR A 287 20.25 7.76 -2.01
C TYR A 287 19.74 6.42 -2.55
N ALA A 288 19.74 6.20 -3.87
CA ALA A 288 19.25 4.94 -4.47
C ALA A 288 19.94 3.70 -3.87
N GLY A 289 21.24 3.80 -3.57
CA GLY A 289 22.01 2.72 -2.92
C GLY A 289 21.60 2.43 -1.48
N ASN A 290 20.84 3.31 -0.84
CA ASN A 290 20.37 3.20 0.55
C ASN A 290 18.91 2.76 0.65
N LEU A 291 18.28 2.38 -0.46
CA LEU A 291 16.89 1.94 -0.48
C LEU A 291 16.78 0.42 -0.36
N TYR A 292 15.73 0.00 0.34
CA TYR A 292 15.26 -1.38 0.36
C TYR A 292 13.75 -1.40 0.12
N THR A 293 13.30 -2.39 -0.64
CA THR A 293 11.87 -2.67 -0.83
C THR A 293 11.51 -4.01 -0.21
N THR A 294 10.23 -4.24 0.03
CA THR A 294 9.69 -5.52 0.45
C THR A 294 8.24 -5.67 -0.02
N ALA A 295 7.64 -6.84 0.21
CA ALA A 295 6.29 -7.18 -0.22
C ALA A 295 6.10 -6.93 -1.72
N GLU A 296 5.10 -6.15 -2.12
CA GLU A 296 4.83 -5.90 -3.55
C GLU A 296 5.65 -4.73 -4.12
N VAL A 297 6.43 -4.02 -3.30
CA VAL A 297 7.20 -2.85 -3.74
C VAL A 297 8.45 -3.26 -4.52
N GLY A 298 8.68 -2.62 -5.66
CA GLY A 298 9.82 -2.92 -6.52
C GLY A 298 10.31 -1.72 -7.32
N TRP A 299 11.63 -1.63 -7.47
CA TRP A 299 12.29 -0.68 -8.35
C TRP A 299 13.58 -1.29 -8.90
N PRO A 300 13.87 -1.16 -10.22
CA PRO A 300 15.07 -1.74 -10.82
C PRO A 300 16.36 -1.39 -10.07
N GLY A 301 17.06 -2.43 -9.61
CA GLY A 301 18.36 -2.31 -8.94
C GLY A 301 18.30 -1.92 -7.45
N VAL A 302 17.11 -1.75 -6.87
CA VAL A 302 16.95 -1.59 -5.41
C VAL A 302 16.91 -2.97 -4.76
N THR A 303 17.54 -3.09 -3.58
CA THR A 303 17.58 -4.38 -2.87
C THR A 303 16.20 -4.75 -2.33
N HIS A 304 15.70 -5.93 -2.69
CA HIS A 304 14.42 -6.43 -2.20
C HIS A 304 14.58 -7.42 -1.04
N ILE A 305 13.77 -7.26 0.00
CA ILE A 305 13.73 -8.13 1.18
C ILE A 305 12.49 -9.02 1.08
N ALA A 306 12.70 -10.27 0.66
CA ALA A 306 11.63 -11.26 0.57
C ALA A 306 11.27 -11.82 1.97
N ALA A 307 10.01 -12.22 2.12
CA ALA A 307 9.58 -12.99 3.29
C ALA A 307 9.81 -14.49 3.08
N ASP A 308 10.09 -15.22 4.15
CA ASP A 308 10.12 -16.69 4.15
C ASP A 308 8.68 -17.28 4.12
N ALA A 309 8.58 -18.60 4.16
CA ALA A 309 7.29 -19.31 4.14
C ALA A 309 6.37 -18.97 5.33
N ASN A 310 6.89 -18.42 6.43
CA ASN A 310 6.15 -18.01 7.62
C ASN A 310 5.86 -16.50 7.65
N GLY A 311 6.26 -15.77 6.61
CA GLY A 311 6.15 -14.32 6.55
C GLY A 311 7.22 -13.60 7.37
N HIS A 312 8.30 -14.27 7.78
CA HIS A 312 9.43 -13.63 8.44
C HIS A 312 10.35 -12.97 7.40
N LYS A 313 10.78 -11.75 7.67
CA LYS A 313 11.72 -10.98 6.83
C LYS A 313 13.00 -10.73 7.61
N ASP A 314 14.14 -11.01 6.99
CA ASP A 314 15.46 -10.75 7.57
C ASP A 314 15.93 -9.33 7.24
N PHE A 315 15.96 -8.46 8.25
CA PHE A 315 16.43 -7.08 8.13
C PHE A 315 17.90 -6.91 8.54
N SER A 316 18.64 -7.99 8.79
CA SER A 316 20.05 -7.94 9.22
C SER A 316 20.92 -7.10 8.29
N ALA A 317 20.88 -7.37 6.98
CA ALA A 317 21.67 -6.66 5.99
C ALA A 317 21.36 -5.16 5.92
N LEU A 318 20.08 -4.79 6.07
CA LEU A 318 19.60 -3.41 6.11
C LEU A 318 20.10 -2.69 7.38
N ILE A 319 20.02 -3.37 8.53
CA ILE A 319 20.46 -2.82 9.82
C ILE A 319 21.98 -2.61 9.81
N ASP A 320 22.74 -3.59 9.33
CA ASP A 320 24.20 -3.48 9.20
C ASP A 320 24.59 -2.36 8.23
N HIS A 321 23.79 -2.13 7.18
CA HIS A 321 23.99 -1.00 6.28
C HIS A 321 23.78 0.34 7.00
N ALA A 322 22.69 0.50 7.76
CA ALA A 322 22.47 1.71 8.55
C ALA A 322 23.63 1.98 9.53
N ILE A 323 24.14 0.94 10.20
CA ILE A 323 25.31 1.03 11.10
C ILE A 323 26.55 1.54 10.35
N ARG A 324 26.83 1.00 9.16
CA ARG A 324 27.99 1.44 8.34
C ARG A 324 27.88 2.89 7.90
N LEU A 325 26.67 3.40 7.64
CA LEU A 325 26.47 4.80 7.26
C LEU A 325 26.69 5.78 8.44
N GLY A 326 26.61 5.31 9.69
CA GLY A 326 26.89 6.10 10.89
C GLY A 326 25.79 7.09 11.28
N GLY A 327 24.92 7.50 10.35
CA GLY A 327 23.78 8.37 10.62
C GLY A 327 24.11 9.82 10.90
N TRP A 328 23.20 10.51 11.59
CA TRP A 328 23.39 11.92 11.97
C TRP A 328 24.46 12.07 13.06
N GLN A 329 25.13 13.23 13.06
CA GLN A 329 26.25 13.52 13.97
C GLN A 329 25.84 14.37 15.18
N ASP A 330 24.61 14.86 15.16
CA ASP A 330 24.00 15.78 16.08
C ASP A 330 22.55 15.38 16.36
N ASP A 331 21.97 16.03 17.38
CA ASP A 331 20.56 15.92 17.73
C ASP A 331 19.86 17.22 17.34
N THR A 332 18.67 17.12 16.76
CA THR A 332 17.81 18.27 16.46
C THR A 332 16.39 18.02 16.96
N GLN A 333 15.71 19.10 17.31
CA GLN A 333 14.30 19.09 17.68
C GLN A 333 13.49 19.84 16.63
N GLY A 334 12.37 19.24 16.23
CA GLY A 334 11.36 19.83 15.36
C GLY A 334 10.05 20.08 16.11
N ALA A 335 9.09 20.68 15.39
CA ALA A 335 7.75 20.87 15.92
C ALA A 335 7.03 19.51 16.02
N PRO A 336 6.58 19.10 17.23
CA PRO A 336 5.99 17.78 17.40
C PRO A 336 4.67 17.63 16.63
N LEU A 337 4.39 16.41 16.20
CA LEU A 337 3.11 16.04 15.59
C LEU A 337 2.21 15.36 16.62
N MET A 338 0.92 15.24 16.29
CA MET A 338 -0.06 14.48 17.07
C MET A 338 -0.72 13.43 16.19
N THR A 339 -0.88 12.22 16.72
CA THR A 339 -1.61 11.11 16.08
C THR A 339 -2.39 10.30 17.12
N GLY A 340 -3.15 9.29 16.69
CA GLY A 340 -3.81 8.33 17.60
C GLY A 340 -5.25 8.64 18.01
N PHE A 341 -5.94 9.52 17.29
CA PHE A 341 -7.37 9.78 17.48
C PHE A 341 -8.25 8.81 16.65
N ALA A 342 -7.98 7.51 16.75
CA ALA A 342 -8.79 6.47 16.09
C ALA A 342 -10.15 6.29 16.80
N HIS A 343 -11.01 5.40 16.27
CA HIS A 343 -12.39 5.23 16.76
C HIS A 343 -12.48 5.02 18.27
N ASN A 344 -11.65 4.16 18.86
CA ASN A 344 -11.67 3.88 20.30
C ASN A 344 -11.34 5.13 21.14
N ALA A 345 -10.31 5.88 20.73
CA ALA A 345 -9.90 7.11 21.41
C ALA A 345 -11.01 8.17 21.36
N VAL A 346 -11.62 8.40 20.18
CA VAL A 346 -12.71 9.38 20.02
C VAL A 346 -13.96 8.95 20.78
N LEU A 347 -14.35 7.68 20.68
CA LEU A 347 -15.52 7.14 21.37
C LEU A 347 -15.36 7.16 22.90
N SER A 348 -14.14 7.00 23.42
CA SER A 348 -13.87 7.08 24.87
C SER A 348 -14.18 8.45 25.48
N VAL A 349 -14.29 9.49 24.65
CA VAL A 349 -14.64 10.87 25.05
C VAL A 349 -15.88 11.40 24.32
N ALA A 350 -16.74 10.51 23.79
CA ALA A 350 -17.90 10.88 23.00
C ALA A 350 -18.81 11.91 23.69
N ASP A 351 -19.06 11.75 25.00
CA ASP A 351 -19.88 12.69 25.77
C ASP A 351 -19.33 14.12 25.73
N LYS A 352 -18.00 14.29 25.81
CA LYS A 352 -17.34 15.59 25.74
C LYS A 352 -17.46 16.21 24.35
N VAL A 353 -17.32 15.40 23.30
CA VAL A 353 -17.51 15.86 21.91
C VAL A 353 -18.95 16.30 21.70
N VAL A 354 -19.92 15.52 22.16
CA VAL A 354 -21.36 15.83 22.07
C VAL A 354 -21.69 17.09 22.87
N GLU A 355 -21.16 17.26 24.07
CA GLU A 355 -21.34 18.46 24.88
C GLU A 355 -20.77 19.70 24.19
N ALA A 356 -19.57 19.61 23.62
CA ALA A 356 -18.94 20.70 22.90
C ALA A 356 -19.73 21.11 21.64
N VAL A 357 -20.36 20.16 20.96
CA VAL A 357 -21.28 20.44 19.85
C VAL A 357 -22.55 21.13 20.36
N LYS A 358 -23.17 20.60 21.44
CA LYS A 358 -24.39 21.17 22.03
C LYS A 358 -24.19 22.58 22.58
N SER A 359 -23.03 22.87 23.17
CA SER A 359 -22.72 24.20 23.71
C SER A 359 -22.30 25.21 22.63
N GLY A 360 -22.04 24.75 21.40
CA GLY A 360 -21.56 25.57 20.30
C GLY A 360 -20.05 25.85 20.35
N ALA A 361 -19.31 25.23 21.28
CA ALA A 361 -17.84 25.26 21.31
C ALA A 361 -17.24 24.58 20.05
N VAL A 362 -17.86 23.52 19.55
CA VAL A 362 -17.58 22.92 18.25
C VAL A 362 -18.76 23.21 17.32
N LYS A 363 -18.56 24.05 16.31
CA LYS A 363 -19.62 24.43 15.36
C LYS A 363 -19.66 23.56 14.11
N HIS A 364 -18.50 23.10 13.68
CA HIS A 364 -18.32 22.32 12.45
C HIS A 364 -17.23 21.27 12.65
N ILE A 365 -17.40 20.11 12.04
CA ILE A 365 -16.39 19.07 11.90
C ILE A 365 -16.16 18.89 10.40
N PHE A 366 -14.93 19.12 9.94
CA PHE A 366 -14.55 18.92 8.55
C PHE A 366 -13.76 17.62 8.43
N LEU A 367 -14.22 16.70 7.57
CA LEU A 367 -13.46 15.51 7.22
C LEU A 367 -12.46 15.87 6.11
N VAL A 368 -11.19 16.04 6.47
CA VAL A 368 -10.07 16.30 5.55
C VAL A 368 -9.12 15.10 5.59
N GLY A 369 -9.65 13.94 5.23
CA GLY A 369 -8.85 12.73 4.99
C GLY A 369 -8.60 12.52 3.51
N GLY A 370 -7.64 11.66 3.16
CA GLY A 370 -7.30 11.35 1.77
C GLY A 370 -5.81 11.14 1.59
N CYS A 371 -5.34 11.35 0.37
CA CYS A 371 -3.92 11.36 0.01
C CYS A 371 -3.51 12.77 -0.39
N ASP A 372 -2.31 13.19 0.01
CA ASP A 372 -1.67 14.46 -0.39
C ASP A 372 -1.03 14.39 -1.79
#